data_AF-A0A091BEM5-F1
#
_entry.id   AF-A0A091BEM5-F1
#
_cell.length_a   1.000
_cell.length_b   1.000
_cell.length_c   1.000
_cell.angle_alpha   90.00
_cell.angle_beta   90.00
_cell.angle_gamma   90.00
#
_symmetry.space_group_name_H-M   'P 1'
#
loop_
_entity.id
_entity.type
_entity.pdbx_description
1 polymer ?
#
loop_
_entity_poly.entity_id
_entity_poly.type
_entity_poly.pdbx_seq_one_letter_code
_entity_poly.pdbx_strand_id
1 'polypeptide(L)'
;MDRYERTLALHRILKSARYPVGLKRLMDELECSRATLYRDIAFLRDALGAPIESDPTGDGGFRYAADEADRFELPGLWLSSDELHALLATHQLLDRTGQGVLESALAPLRGRIEKLLDQHAGGR
;
A
#
# COMPACT_ATOMS: atom_id res chain seq x y z
N MET A 1 -1.16 18.08 -5.68
CA MET A 1 -1.25 16.84 -4.88
C MET A 1 0.11 16.49 -4.33
N ASP A 2 0.19 16.17 -3.03
CA ASP A 2 1.43 15.66 -2.43
C ASP A 2 1.81 14.29 -3.04
N ARG A 3 3.10 13.94 -3.05
CA ARG A 3 3.58 12.68 -3.65
C ARG A 3 2.92 11.45 -3.00
N TYR A 4 2.67 11.49 -1.69
CA TYR A 4 2.08 10.37 -0.98
C TYR A 4 0.60 10.20 -1.32
N GLU A 5 -0.16 11.30 -1.33
CA GLU A 5 -1.57 11.30 -1.75
C GLU A 5 -1.73 10.74 -3.17
N ARG A 6 -0.84 11.12 -4.09
CA ARG A 6 -0.87 10.66 -5.47
C ARG A 6 -0.57 9.17 -5.60
N THR A 7 0.38 8.66 -4.81
CA THR A 7 0.71 7.24 -4.78
C THR A 7 -0.48 6.40 -4.28
N LEU A 8 -1.18 6.88 -3.24
CA LEU A 8 -2.38 6.23 -2.71
C LEU A 8 -3.54 6.28 -3.70
N ALA A 9 -3.75 7.42 -4.37
CA ALA A 9 -4.76 7.57 -5.41
C ALA A 9 -4.48 6.62 -6.58
N LEU A 10 -3.23 6.55 -7.06
CA LEU A 10 -2.80 5.63 -8.10
C LEU A 10 -3.07 4.18 -7.72
N HIS A 11 -2.73 3.76 -6.50
CA HIS A 11 -3.03 2.41 -6.01
C HIS A 11 -4.54 2.11 -6.03
N ARG A 12 -5.39 3.02 -5.54
CA ARG A 12 -6.85 2.84 -5.52
C ARG A 12 -7.42 2.69 -6.93
N ILE A 13 -6.94 3.50 -7.86
CA ILE A 13 -7.33 3.44 -9.27
C ILE A 13 -6.98 2.06 -9.85
N LEU A 14 -5.74 1.61 -9.67
CA LEU A 14 -5.29 0.31 -10.20
C LEU A 14 -6.00 -0.88 -9.53
N LYS A 15 -6.29 -0.80 -8.23
CA LYS A 15 -6.97 -1.86 -7.48
C LYS A 15 -8.46 -1.99 -7.83
N SER A 16 -9.13 -0.89 -8.13
CA SER A 16 -10.54 -0.89 -8.53
C SER A 16 -10.76 -1.21 -10.00
N ALA A 17 -9.72 -1.08 -10.82
CA ALA A 17 -9.80 -1.28 -12.25
C ALA A 17 -9.74 -2.78 -12.62
N ARG A 18 -10.78 -3.26 -13.31
CA ARG A 18 -10.82 -4.63 -13.87
C ARG A 18 -10.04 -4.77 -15.18
N TYR A 19 -9.75 -3.65 -15.84
CA TYR A 19 -9.01 -3.56 -17.11
C TYR A 19 -7.87 -2.55 -16.97
N PRO A 20 -6.83 -2.64 -17.81
CA PRO A 20 -5.74 -1.66 -17.84
C PRO A 20 -6.24 -0.23 -17.91
N VAL A 21 -5.75 0.60 -17.00
CA VAL A 21 -6.07 2.02 -16.95
C VAL A 21 -5.11 2.76 -17.86
N GLY A 22 -5.67 3.44 -18.86
CA GLY A 22 -4.89 4.17 -19.86
C GLY A 22 -4.10 5.34 -19.27
N LEU A 23 -2.96 5.63 -19.89
CA LEU A 23 -2.04 6.66 -19.42
C LEU A 23 -2.68 8.05 -19.29
N LYS A 24 -3.49 8.44 -20.29
CA LYS A 24 -4.18 9.74 -20.30
C LYS A 24 -5.12 9.89 -19.10
N ARG A 25 -5.92 8.85 -18.83
CA ARG A 25 -6.83 8.81 -17.69
C ARG A 25 -6.09 8.93 -16.36
N LEU A 26 -4.97 8.23 -16.20
CA LEU A 26 -4.15 8.32 -14.99
C LEU A 26 -3.55 9.72 -14.79
N MET A 27 -3.06 10.36 -15.86
CA MET A 27 -2.54 11.73 -15.78
C MET A 27 -3.63 12.74 -15.43
N ASP A 28 -4.82 12.60 -16.02
CA ASP A 28 -5.96 13.47 -15.79
C ASP A 28 -6.49 13.31 -14.34
N GLU A 29 -6.69 12.07 -13.86
CA GLU A 29 -7.20 11.81 -12.50
C GLU A 29 -6.17 12.15 -11.39
N LEU A 30 -4.88 11.99 -11.65
CA LEU A 30 -3.81 12.28 -10.68
C LEU A 30 -3.23 13.69 -10.82
N GLU A 31 -3.77 14.48 -11.75
CA GLU A 31 -3.35 15.85 -12.07
C GLU A 31 -1.82 15.98 -12.19
N CYS A 32 -1.19 15.06 -12.92
CA CYS A 32 0.26 14.96 -12.98
C CYS A 32 0.80 14.76 -14.40
N SER A 33 2.04 15.18 -14.61
CA SER A 33 2.73 14.97 -15.88
C SER A 33 3.09 13.50 -16.08
N ARG A 34 3.26 13.09 -17.34
CA ARG A 34 3.72 11.74 -17.73
C ARG A 34 4.94 11.31 -16.93
N ALA A 35 5.97 12.15 -16.85
CA ALA A 35 7.20 11.83 -16.13
C ALA A 35 6.97 11.60 -14.62
N THR A 36 5.98 12.26 -14.03
CA THR A 36 5.60 12.06 -12.63
C THR A 36 4.87 10.74 -12.44
N LEU A 37 3.90 10.45 -13.30
CA LEU A 37 3.17 9.17 -13.28
C LEU A 37 4.12 7.97 -13.38
N TYR A 38 5.07 7.97 -14.31
CA TYR A 38 6.04 6.88 -14.43
C TYR A 38 6.93 6.73 -13.19
N ARG A 39 7.30 7.84 -12.53
CA ARG A 39 8.04 7.79 -11.26
C ARG A 39 7.20 7.19 -10.13
N ASP A 40 5.93 7.53 -10.05
CA ASP A 40 5.04 6.97 -9.02
C ASP A 40 4.74 5.48 -9.26
N ILE A 41 4.61 5.08 -10.54
CA ILE A 41 4.48 3.66 -10.91
C ILE A 41 5.76 2.89 -10.56
N ALA A 42 6.93 3.43 -10.91
CA ALA A 42 8.21 2.82 -10.53
C ALA A 42 8.34 2.74 -9.01
N PHE A 43 7.90 3.77 -8.27
CA PHE A 43 7.88 3.71 -6.82
C PHE A 43 6.96 2.60 -6.28
N LEU A 44 5.73 2.47 -6.80
CA LEU A 44 4.83 1.38 -6.42
C LEU A 44 5.43 0.01 -6.76
N ARG A 45 5.96 -0.17 -7.97
CA ARG A 45 6.46 -1.45 -8.45
C ARG A 45 7.80 -1.84 -7.80
N ASP A 46 8.77 -0.95 -7.86
CA ASP A 46 10.17 -1.25 -7.55
C ASP A 46 10.48 -1.05 -6.06
N ALA A 47 9.86 -0.06 -5.39
CA ALA A 47 10.07 0.18 -3.96
C ALA A 47 9.03 -0.52 -3.07
N LEU A 48 7.78 -0.62 -3.53
CA LEU A 48 6.68 -1.22 -2.75
C LEU A 48 6.29 -2.63 -3.20
N GLY A 49 6.98 -3.17 -4.22
CA GLY A 49 6.76 -4.54 -4.70
C GLY A 49 5.39 -4.75 -5.33
N ALA A 50 4.75 -3.70 -5.84
CA ALA A 50 3.43 -3.80 -6.43
C ALA A 50 3.49 -4.55 -7.78
N PRO A 51 2.63 -5.55 -8.01
CA PRO A 51 2.64 -6.36 -9.24
C PRO A 51 1.94 -5.61 -10.38
N ILE A 52 2.55 -4.49 -10.80
CA ILE A 52 2.04 -3.63 -11.87
C ILE A 52 2.54 -4.14 -13.21
N GLU A 53 1.60 -4.47 -14.09
CA GLU A 53 1.85 -4.81 -15.48
C GLU A 53 1.50 -3.63 -16.40
N SER A 54 2.35 -3.40 -17.39
CA SER A 54 2.01 -2.53 -18.52
C SER A 54 1.29 -3.34 -19.59
N ASP A 55 0.12 -2.89 -20.04
CA ASP A 55 -0.54 -3.43 -21.22
C ASP A 55 0.17 -2.91 -22.48
N PRO A 56 0.76 -3.79 -23.32
CA PRO A 56 1.40 -3.39 -24.57
C PRO A 56 0.42 -3.03 -25.69
N THR A 57 -0.90 -3.19 -25.50
CA THR A 57 -1.91 -3.02 -26.55
C THR A 57 -2.53 -1.62 -26.55
N GLY A 58 -2.58 -0.94 -27.70
CA GLY A 58 -3.21 0.39 -27.85
C GLY A 58 -2.34 1.56 -27.35
N ASP A 59 -2.96 2.56 -26.71
CA ASP A 59 -2.28 3.75 -26.14
C ASP A 59 -1.42 3.46 -24.89
N GLY A 60 -1.32 2.18 -24.50
CA GLY A 60 -0.67 1.72 -23.29
C GLY A 60 -1.50 1.98 -22.03
N GLY A 61 -1.32 1.13 -21.02
CA GLY A 61 -2.02 1.25 -19.75
C GLY A 61 -1.37 0.42 -18.65
N PHE A 62 -1.82 0.62 -17.41
CA PHE A 62 -1.31 -0.09 -16.24
C PHE A 62 -2.44 -0.83 -15.53
N ARG A 63 -2.15 -2.02 -15.03
CA ARG A 63 -3.04 -2.81 -14.17
C ARG A 63 -2.24 -3.54 -13.10
N TYR A 64 -2.91 -4.00 -12.05
CA TYR A 64 -2.37 -5.09 -11.26
C TYR A 64 -2.52 -6.44 -11.99
N ALA A 65 -1.53 -7.32 -11.85
CA ALA A 65 -1.61 -8.69 -12.34
C ALA A 65 -2.81 -9.40 -11.70
N ALA A 66 -3.63 -10.07 -12.51
CA ALA A 66 -4.96 -10.54 -12.10
C ALA A 66 -4.95 -11.65 -11.03
N ASP A 67 -3.85 -12.38 -10.90
CA ASP A 67 -3.60 -13.42 -9.89
C ASP A 67 -3.03 -12.88 -8.56
N GLU A 68 -2.48 -11.66 -8.57
CA GLU A 68 -1.89 -11.01 -7.41
C GLU A 68 -2.63 -9.74 -6.95
N ALA A 69 -3.61 -9.25 -7.71
CA ALA A 69 -4.40 -8.05 -7.39
C ALA A 69 -5.15 -8.14 -6.05
N ASP A 70 -5.66 -9.34 -5.70
CA ASP A 70 -6.29 -9.60 -4.40
C ASP A 70 -5.27 -9.78 -3.27
N ARG A 71 -4.00 -10.05 -3.61
CA ARG A 71 -2.91 -10.31 -2.65
C ARG A 71 -2.08 -9.05 -2.37
N PHE A 72 -2.12 -8.07 -3.27
CA PHE A 72 -1.45 -6.79 -3.08
C PHE A 72 -2.33 -5.85 -2.24
N GLU A 73 -2.16 -5.96 -0.93
CA GLU A 73 -2.46 -4.89 0.00
C GLU A 73 -1.18 -4.07 0.15
N LEU A 74 -1.23 -2.79 -0.22
CA LEU A 74 -0.23 -1.86 0.30
C LEU A 74 -0.22 -2.01 1.82
N PRO A 75 0.96 -1.97 2.49
CA PRO A 75 0.98 -1.88 3.93
C PRO A 75 0.20 -0.63 4.32
N GLY A 76 -1.01 -0.82 4.82
CA GLY A 76 -1.96 0.27 5.11
C GLY A 76 -1.57 1.11 6.33
N LEU A 77 -0.36 0.92 6.87
CA LEU A 77 0.14 1.56 8.09
C LEU A 77 1.62 1.89 7.88
N TRP A 78 1.88 3.13 7.45
CA TRP A 78 3.21 3.74 7.56
C TRP A 78 3.26 4.45 8.91
N LEU A 79 3.56 3.70 9.96
CA LEU A 79 3.74 4.22 11.32
C LEU A 79 5.17 4.71 11.44
N SER A 80 5.37 5.96 11.85
CA SER A 80 6.65 6.41 12.37
C SER A 80 7.04 5.58 13.60
N SER A 81 8.32 5.60 13.98
CA SER A 81 8.79 4.92 15.20
C SER A 81 7.90 5.29 16.40
N ASP A 82 7.53 6.56 16.53
CA ASP A 82 6.71 7.04 17.64
C ASP A 82 5.26 6.54 17.57
N GLU A 83 4.66 6.50 16.38
CA GLU A 83 3.30 5.96 16.18
C GLU A 83 3.24 4.45 16.40
N LEU A 84 4.33 3.73 16.08
CA LEU A 84 4.46 2.31 16.37
C LEU A 84 4.52 2.04 17.87
N HIS A 85 5.29 2.84 18.62
CA HIS A 85 5.34 2.78 20.07
C HIS A 85 3.99 3.16 20.70
N ALA A 86 3.30 4.18 20.18
CA ALA A 86 1.98 4.58 20.65
C ALA A 86 0.92 3.49 20.40
N LEU A 87 0.97 2.82 19.25
CA LEU A 87 0.08 1.72 18.94
C LEU A 87 0.35 0.53 19.86
N LEU A 88 1.62 0.18 20.08
CA LEU A 88 2.02 -0.89 21.00
C LEU A 88 1.58 -0.58 22.45
N ALA A 89 1.75 0.65 22.90
CA ALA A 89 1.31 1.08 24.23
C ALA A 89 -0.22 1.01 24.37
N THR A 90 -0.96 1.40 23.33
CA THR A 90 -2.42 1.29 23.26
C THR A 90 -2.87 -0.16 23.36
N HIS A 91 -2.19 -1.07 22.66
CA HIS A 91 -2.42 -2.51 22.76
C HIS A 91 -2.18 -3.05 24.18
N GLN A 92 -1.05 -2.72 24.81
CA GLN A 92 -0.76 -3.17 26.18
C GLN A 92 -1.78 -2.67 27.21
N LEU A 93 -2.36 -1.49 26.99
CA LEU A 93 -3.45 -0.95 27.81
C LEU A 93 -4.76 -1.73 27.57
N LEU A 94 -5.06 -2.09 26.32
CA LEU A 94 -6.24 -2.86 25.93
C LEU A 94 -6.19 -4.31 26.44
N ASP A 95 -5.02 -4.96 26.39
CA ASP A 95 -4.81 -6.30 26.93
C ASP A 95 -5.08 -6.34 28.44
N ARG A 96 -4.72 -5.26 29.16
CA ARG A 96 -5.00 -5.12 30.60
C ARG A 96 -6.47 -4.85 30.92
N THR A 97 -7.28 -4.43 29.94
CA THR A 97 -8.71 -4.12 30.16
C THR A 97 -9.66 -5.29 29.85
N GLY A 98 -9.14 -6.46 29.43
CA GLY A 98 -9.87 -7.73 29.49
C GLY A 98 -11.03 -7.88 28.50
N GLN A 99 -11.05 -7.14 27.39
CA GLN A 99 -12.08 -7.29 26.35
C GLN A 99 -11.64 -8.27 25.25
N GLY A 100 -11.75 -9.58 25.53
CA GLY A 100 -11.27 -10.67 24.67
C GLY A 100 -11.87 -10.74 23.25
N VAL A 101 -12.94 -9.98 22.96
CA VAL A 101 -13.48 -9.86 21.59
C VAL A 101 -12.58 -9.00 20.71
N LEU A 102 -12.05 -7.91 21.25
CA LEU A 102 -11.18 -6.98 20.52
C LEU A 102 -9.80 -7.59 20.25
N GLU A 103 -9.31 -8.41 21.19
CA GLU A 103 -8.06 -9.17 21.06
C GLU A 103 -8.08 -10.11 19.85
N SER A 104 -9.18 -10.84 19.65
CA SER A 104 -9.33 -11.77 18.53
C SER A 104 -9.42 -11.06 17.16
N ALA A 105 -10.05 -9.88 17.11
CA ALA A 105 -10.17 -9.08 15.89
C ALA A 105 -8.84 -8.42 15.48
N LEU A 106 -7.98 -8.12 16.46
CA LEU A 106 -6.70 -7.44 16.26
C LEU A 106 -5.50 -8.41 16.15
N ALA A 107 -5.66 -9.70 16.47
CA ALA A 107 -4.60 -10.71 16.35
C ALA A 107 -3.93 -10.81 14.97
N PRO A 108 -4.66 -10.71 13.83
CA PRO A 108 -4.02 -10.71 12.50
C PRO A 108 -3.14 -9.47 12.26
N LEU A 109 -3.48 -8.34 12.89
CA LEU A 109 -2.72 -7.10 12.82
C LEU A 109 -1.40 -7.23 13.59
N ARG A 110 -1.41 -7.89 14.76
CA ARG A 110 -0.20 -8.16 15.57
C ARG A 110 0.86 -8.93 14.80
N GLY A 111 0.49 -10.06 14.19
CA GLY A 111 1.44 -10.87 13.43
C GLY A 111 2.02 -10.16 12.19
N ARG A 112 1.30 -9.15 11.66
CA ARG A 112 1.79 -8.29 10.59
C ARG A 112 2.76 -7.23 11.11
N ILE A 113 2.48 -6.61 12.27
CA ILE A 113 3.36 -5.63 12.91
C ILE A 113 4.68 -6.26 13.34
N GLU A 114 4.66 -7.44 13.95
CA GLU A 114 5.87 -8.17 14.37
C GLU A 114 6.77 -8.52 13.17
N LYS A 115 6.18 -8.97 12.06
CA LYS A 115 6.93 -9.22 10.82
C LYS A 115 7.57 -7.95 10.23
N LEU A 116 6.90 -6.80 10.34
CA LEU A 116 7.44 -5.53 9.87
C LEU A 116 8.58 -5.01 10.77
N LEU A 117 8.48 -5.26 12.07
CA LEU A 117 9.54 -4.97 13.04
C LEU A 117 10.79 -5.82 12.81
N ASP A 118 10.63 -7.12 12.56
CA ASP A 118 11.74 -8.02 12.26
C ASP A 118 12.50 -7.62 10.98
N GLN A 119 11.78 -7.12 9.97
CA GLN A 119 12.38 -6.63 8.73
C GLN A 119 13.19 -5.33 8.93
N HIS A 120 12.75 -4.46 9.84
CA HIS A 120 13.51 -3.25 10.21
C HIS A 120 14.71 -3.55 11.13
N ALA A 121 14.63 -4.60 11.95
CA ALA A 121 15.73 -5.02 12.82
C ALA A 121 16.87 -5.74 12.07
N GLY A 122 16.62 -6.25 10.85
CA GLY A 122 17.58 -6.99 10.03
C GLY A 122 18.53 -6.16 9.16
N GLY A 123 18.39 -4.83 9.14
CA GLY A 123 19.29 -3.94 8.40
C GLY A 123 20.44 -3.43 9.27
N ARG A 124 21.56 -4.16 9.31
CA ARG A 124 22.84 -3.69 9.86
C ARG A 124 23.93 -3.78 8.80
#